data_AF-A0A1I0PC53-F1
#
_entry.id   AF-A0A1I0PC53-F1
#
_cell.length_a   1.000
_cell.length_b   1.000
_cell.length_c   1.000
_cell.angle_alpha   90.00
_cell.angle_beta   90.00
_cell.angle_gamma   90.00
#
_symmetry.space_group_name_H-M   'P 1'
#
loop_
_entity.id
_entity.type
_entity.pdbx_description
1 polymer ?
#
loop_
_entity_poly.entity_id
_entity_poly.type
_entity_poly.pdbx_seq_one_letter_code
_entity_poly.pdbx_strand_id
1 'polypeptide(L)'
;MKHILVLVAILLSLSSVNAQDNTYAYNGKASFINDETPVAVTSFKLEIARLNQEDLVFRITVENPGSEKVILSIKDANNVVLHQESLPATLVYKAKFNLQGLEDGNYTFEIRKGKTRLAEKSIDIRTETSINRTVSVQ
;
A
#
# COMPACT_ATOMS: atom_id res chain seq x y z
N MET A 1 -71.90 -14.60 -21.68
CA MET A 1 -71.87 -13.13 -21.91
C MET A 1 -70.46 -12.63 -21.64
N LYS A 2 -70.03 -11.67 -22.44
CA LYS A 2 -68.65 -11.20 -22.60
C LYS A 2 -68.52 -9.87 -21.88
N HIS A 3 -67.60 -9.73 -20.93
CA HIS A 3 -67.13 -8.42 -20.47
C HIS A 3 -65.63 -8.47 -20.18
N ILE A 4 -64.91 -7.74 -21.04
CA ILE A 4 -63.56 -7.23 -20.88
C ILE A 4 -63.57 -6.19 -19.75
N LEU A 5 -62.51 -6.14 -18.94
CA LEU A 5 -62.04 -4.87 -18.38
C LEU A 5 -60.51 -4.86 -18.22
N VAL A 6 -59.90 -3.92 -18.94
CA VAL A 6 -58.49 -3.51 -18.88
C VAL A 6 -58.37 -2.43 -17.80
N LEU A 7 -57.31 -2.44 -16.98
CA LEU A 7 -56.82 -1.25 -16.26
C LEU A 7 -55.33 -1.45 -15.87
N VAL A 8 -54.40 -0.81 -16.58
CA VAL A 8 -53.74 0.50 -16.31
C VAL A 8 -52.44 0.36 -15.48
N ALA A 9 -51.39 0.95 -16.03
CA ALA A 9 -50.02 0.96 -15.55
C ALA A 9 -49.81 1.73 -14.24
N ILE A 10 -48.85 1.27 -13.42
CA ILE A 10 -48.24 2.08 -12.36
C ILE A 10 -46.80 2.35 -12.77
N LEU A 11 -46.55 3.60 -13.17
CA LEU A 11 -45.22 4.18 -13.31
C LEU A 11 -44.56 4.27 -11.93
N LEU A 12 -43.46 3.53 -11.73
CA LEU A 12 -42.57 3.74 -10.60
C LEU A 12 -41.63 4.90 -10.92
N SER A 13 -41.98 6.08 -10.40
CA SER A 13 -41.12 7.26 -10.35
C SER A 13 -39.97 7.04 -9.38
N LEU A 14 -38.80 6.65 -9.92
CA LEU A 14 -37.55 6.72 -9.17
C LEU A 14 -37.14 8.19 -9.03
N SER A 15 -37.18 8.68 -7.80
CA SER A 15 -36.67 9.99 -7.40
C SER A 15 -35.15 9.92 -7.30
N SER A 16 -34.45 10.52 -8.27
CA SER A 16 -33.02 10.81 -8.15
C SER A 16 -32.85 11.97 -7.17
N VAL A 17 -32.17 11.73 -6.05
CA VAL A 17 -31.81 12.74 -5.07
C VAL A 17 -30.76 13.69 -5.68
N ASN A 18 -30.99 14.99 -5.47
CA ASN A 18 -30.18 16.11 -5.94
C ASN A 18 -28.75 16.07 -5.37
N ALA A 19 -27.74 16.19 -6.23
CA ALA A 19 -26.41 16.63 -5.84
C ALA A 19 -26.47 18.11 -5.44
N GLN A 20 -26.10 18.43 -4.21
CA GLN A 20 -25.85 19.81 -3.79
C GLN A 20 -24.48 20.24 -4.32
N ASP A 21 -24.49 21.06 -5.37
CA ASP A 21 -23.32 21.83 -5.79
C ASP A 21 -23.05 22.93 -4.75
N ASN A 22 -22.06 22.71 -3.89
CA ASN A 22 -21.55 23.76 -3.02
C ASN A 22 -20.68 24.72 -3.84
N THR A 23 -21.34 25.70 -4.47
CA THR A 23 -20.66 26.85 -5.08
C THR A 23 -20.29 27.84 -3.97
N TYR A 24 -19.01 27.93 -3.63
CA TYR A 24 -18.47 29.06 -2.87
C TYR A 24 -17.81 30.05 -3.83
N ALA A 25 -18.48 31.17 -4.09
CA ALA A 25 -17.88 32.32 -4.74
C ALA A 25 -17.23 33.23 -3.67
N TYR A 26 -15.90 33.33 -3.66
CA TYR A 26 -15.17 34.28 -2.84
C TYR A 26 -14.76 35.49 -3.69
N ASN A 27 -15.39 36.63 -3.45
CA ASN A 27 -14.93 37.93 -3.96
C ASN A 27 -14.24 38.68 -2.81
N GLY A 28 -12.92 38.64 -2.82
CA GLY A 28 -12.10 39.42 -1.90
C GLY A 28 -10.75 39.70 -2.56
N LYS A 29 -10.62 40.86 -3.19
CA LYS A 29 -9.30 41.47 -3.40
C LYS A 29 -8.74 41.81 -2.03
N ALA A 30 -7.98 40.89 -1.45
CA ALA A 30 -7.08 41.15 -0.35
C ALA A 30 -5.75 40.46 -0.69
N SER A 31 -4.76 41.27 -1.04
CA SER A 31 -3.37 40.83 -1.08
C SER A 31 -2.98 40.31 0.30
N PHE A 32 -2.67 39.03 0.37
CA PHE A 32 -1.78 38.49 1.38
C PHE A 32 -0.59 37.90 0.63
N ILE A 33 0.49 38.69 0.58
CA ILE A 33 1.82 38.14 0.34
C ILE A 33 2.18 37.43 1.64
N ASN A 34 1.97 36.12 1.69
CA ASN A 34 2.69 35.28 2.61
C ASN A 34 3.80 34.62 1.80
N ASP A 35 5.03 35.13 1.95
CA ASP A 35 6.26 34.39 1.65
C ASP A 35 6.44 33.26 2.67
N GLU A 36 5.46 32.35 2.75
CA GLU A 36 5.74 31.02 3.24
C GLU A 36 6.30 30.25 2.05
N THR A 37 7.63 30.11 2.04
CA THR A 37 8.28 29.04 1.29
C THR A 37 7.44 27.78 1.45
N PRO A 38 6.97 27.13 0.37
CA PRO A 38 6.20 25.91 0.50
C PRO A 38 7.09 24.92 1.24
N VAL A 39 6.74 24.62 2.51
CA VAL A 39 7.36 23.52 3.23
C VAL A 39 7.02 22.30 2.39
N ALA A 40 8.03 21.76 1.71
CA ALA A 40 7.86 20.61 0.85
C ALA A 40 7.15 19.53 1.68
N VAL A 41 5.91 19.22 1.31
CA VAL A 41 5.17 18.11 1.91
C VAL A 41 5.97 16.87 1.54
N THR A 42 6.78 16.38 2.48
CA THR A 42 7.59 15.20 2.27
C THR A 42 6.64 14.02 2.06
N SER A 43 6.67 13.48 0.84
CA SER A 43 5.77 12.40 0.44
C SER A 43 6.08 11.11 1.20
N PHE A 44 5.09 10.24 1.32
CA PHE A 44 5.27 8.90 1.85
C PHE A 44 6.27 8.13 0.97
N LYS A 45 7.24 7.45 1.58
CA LYS A 45 8.22 6.61 0.86
C LYS A 45 8.51 5.32 1.60
N LEU A 46 8.54 4.21 0.85
CA LEU A 46 8.98 2.90 1.32
C LEU A 46 10.29 2.52 0.60
N GLU A 47 11.33 2.22 1.38
CA GLU A 47 12.62 1.73 0.89
C GLU A 47 12.98 0.41 1.57
N ILE A 48 13.52 -0.51 0.79
CA ILE A 48 13.97 -1.83 1.22
C ILE A 48 15.38 -2.00 0.71
N ALA A 49 16.32 -2.20 1.63
CA ALA A 49 17.73 -2.38 1.31
C ALA A 49 18.27 -3.62 2.02
N ARG A 50 18.90 -4.52 1.26
CA ARG A 50 19.68 -5.62 1.83
C ARG A 50 20.91 -5.03 2.55
N LEU A 51 21.21 -5.48 3.76
CA LEU A 51 22.32 -4.95 4.53
C LEU A 51 23.67 -5.47 4.04
N ASN A 52 23.79 -6.77 3.78
CA ASN A 52 25.00 -7.46 3.35
C ASN A 52 24.66 -8.43 2.20
N GLN A 53 25.61 -8.74 1.33
CA GLN A 53 25.39 -9.71 0.23
C GLN A 53 25.36 -11.17 0.68
N GLU A 54 25.87 -11.46 1.87
CA GLU A 54 25.97 -12.82 2.43
C GLU A 54 24.74 -13.19 3.27
N ASP A 55 24.03 -12.19 3.80
CA ASP A 55 22.89 -12.40 4.70
C ASP A 55 21.56 -11.99 4.09
N LEU A 56 20.47 -12.67 4.44
CA LEU A 56 19.10 -12.24 4.13
C LEU A 56 18.54 -11.28 5.18
N VAL A 57 19.34 -10.29 5.59
CA VAL A 57 18.89 -9.23 6.50
C VAL A 57 18.58 -7.97 5.71
N PHE A 58 17.33 -7.51 5.81
CA PHE A 58 16.82 -6.36 5.09
C PHE A 58 16.50 -5.23 6.06
N ARG A 59 16.94 -4.02 5.72
CA ARG A 59 16.52 -2.78 6.36
C ARG A 59 15.32 -2.21 5.62
N ILE A 60 14.26 -1.95 6.37
CA ILE A 60 13.06 -1.27 5.90
C ILE A 60 13.11 0.16 6.42
N THR A 61 12.94 1.12 5.53
CA THR A 61 12.78 2.54 5.88
C THR A 61 11.42 3.01 5.38
N VAL A 62 10.62 3.57 6.27
CA VAL A 62 9.35 4.23 5.93
C VAL A 62 9.44 5.69 6.32
N GLU A 63 9.36 6.57 5.35
CA GLU A 63 9.39 8.02 5.55
C GLU A 63 7.97 8.58 5.46
N ASN A 64 7.65 9.49 6.38
CA ASN A 64 6.36 10.15 6.53
C ASN A 64 5.16 9.16 6.54
N PRO A 65 5.16 8.13 7.41
CA PRO A 65 4.00 7.24 7.57
C PRO A 65 2.73 7.98 8.01
N GLY A 66 2.87 9.19 8.55
CA GLY A 66 1.76 10.01 9.07
C GLY A 66 1.49 9.74 10.54
N SER A 67 0.44 10.40 11.06
CA SER A 67 0.00 10.28 12.47
C SER A 67 -1.06 9.21 12.70
N GLU A 68 -1.68 8.70 11.63
CA GLU A 68 -2.65 7.62 11.69
C GLU A 68 -1.98 6.26 11.86
N LYS A 69 -2.74 5.26 12.32
CA LYS A 69 -2.26 3.89 12.48
C LYS A 69 -1.91 3.28 11.12
N VAL A 70 -0.61 3.09 10.88
CA VAL A 70 -0.06 2.40 9.71
C VAL A 70 0.42 1.01 10.11
N ILE A 71 0.15 0.02 9.26
CA ILE A 71 0.55 -1.37 9.44
C ILE A 71 1.58 -1.74 8.38
N LEU A 72 2.71 -2.30 8.81
CA LEU A 72 3.61 -3.06 7.95
C LEU A 72 3.22 -4.54 8.01
N SER A 73 3.16 -5.20 6.86
CA SER A 73 2.97 -6.64 6.74
C SER A 73 4.03 -7.23 5.82
N ILE A 74 4.55 -8.41 6.15
CA ILE A 74 5.41 -9.22 5.28
C ILE A 74 4.61 -10.47 4.92
N LYS A 75 4.46 -10.74 3.62
CA LYS A 75 3.66 -11.84 3.09
C LYS A 75 4.47 -12.75 2.19
N ASP A 76 4.12 -14.02 2.15
CA ASP A 76 4.64 -14.97 1.17
C ASP A 76 3.91 -14.84 -0.19
N ALA A 77 4.28 -15.68 -1.15
CA ALA A 77 3.69 -15.73 -2.48
C ALA A 77 2.19 -16.11 -2.52
N ASN A 78 1.69 -16.77 -1.47
CA ASN A 78 0.29 -17.13 -1.31
C ASN A 78 -0.52 -16.06 -0.57
N ASN A 79 0.07 -14.88 -0.32
CA ASN A 79 -0.47 -13.80 0.50
C ASN A 79 -0.69 -14.18 1.98
N VAL A 80 -0.03 -15.23 2.47
CA VAL A 80 -0.01 -15.57 3.90
C VAL A 80 0.84 -14.53 4.62
N VAL A 81 0.30 -13.93 5.67
CA VAL A 81 1.00 -12.93 6.48
C VAL A 81 1.96 -13.65 7.43
N LEU A 82 3.26 -13.49 7.19
CA LEU A 82 4.33 -14.05 8.02
C LEU A 82 4.70 -13.12 9.19
N HIS A 83 4.54 -11.82 8.99
CA HIS A 83 4.80 -10.81 10.00
C HIS A 83 3.85 -9.63 9.84
N GLN A 84 3.44 -9.03 10.96
CA GLN A 84 2.64 -7.82 10.97
C GLN A 84 2.98 -6.95 12.19
N GLU A 85 3.17 -5.65 11.96
CA GLU A 85 3.43 -4.68 13.04
C GLU A 85 2.75 -3.34 12.78
N SER A 86 2.41 -2.64 13.86
CA SER A 86 1.92 -1.27 13.79
C SER A 86 3.10 -0.32 13.87
N LEU A 87 3.24 0.57 12.88
CA LEU A 87 4.31 1.55 12.87
C LEU A 87 4.03 2.67 13.88
N PRO A 88 5.06 3.17 14.59
CA PRO A 88 4.92 4.34 15.44
C PRO A 88 4.74 5.61 14.61
N ALA A 89 4.01 6.59 15.16
CA ALA A 89 3.82 7.90 14.55
C ALA A 89 5.11 8.72 14.60
N THR A 90 6.02 8.47 13.66
CA THR A 90 7.35 9.10 13.55
C THR A 90 7.56 9.57 12.12
N LEU A 91 8.45 10.55 11.91
CA LEU A 91 8.80 11.01 10.55
C LEU A 91 9.52 9.93 9.75
N VAL A 92 10.34 9.11 10.41
CA VAL A 92 11.10 8.04 9.76
C VAL A 92 11.11 6.81 10.67
N TYR A 93 10.51 5.74 10.17
CA TYR A 93 10.59 4.42 10.77
C TYR A 93 11.73 3.62 10.11
N LYS A 94 12.52 2.91 10.93
CA LYS A 94 13.58 2.00 10.46
C LYS A 94 13.56 0.71 11.25
N ALA A 95 13.51 -0.42 10.56
CA ALA A 95 13.61 -1.74 11.17
C ALA A 95 14.45 -2.70 10.33
N LYS A 96 14.95 -3.75 10.99
CA LYS A 96 15.70 -4.84 10.36
C LYS A 96 14.91 -6.13 10.46
N PHE A 97 14.77 -6.84 9.35
CA PHE A 97 14.15 -8.15 9.29
C PHE A 97 15.17 -9.17 8.83
N ASN A 98 15.34 -10.23 9.61
CA ASN A 98 16.14 -11.38 9.25
C ASN A 98 15.24 -12.42 8.58
N LEU A 99 15.47 -12.68 7.30
CA LEU A 99 14.70 -13.61 6.48
C LEU A 99 15.48 -14.91 6.19
N GLN A 100 16.58 -15.18 6.90
CA GLN A 100 17.42 -16.36 6.67
C GLN A 100 16.68 -17.69 6.88
N GLY A 101 15.62 -17.70 7.70
CA GLY A 101 14.80 -18.88 7.95
C GLY A 101 13.62 -19.04 6.99
N LEU A 102 13.52 -18.21 5.95
CA LEU A 102 12.46 -18.30 4.95
C LEU A 102 12.96 -19.10 3.74
N GLU A 103 12.06 -19.89 3.15
CA GLU A 103 12.31 -20.66 1.94
C GLU A 103 12.54 -19.75 0.72
N ASP A 104 13.12 -20.29 -0.34
CA ASP A 104 13.19 -19.63 -1.63
C ASP A 104 11.77 -19.25 -2.12
N GLY A 105 11.60 -18.02 -2.61
CA GLY A 105 10.29 -17.53 -3.03
C GLY A 105 10.16 -16.02 -3.14
N ASN A 106 8.97 -15.57 -3.56
CA ASN A 106 8.60 -14.16 -3.61
C ASN A 106 7.97 -13.72 -2.29
N TYR A 107 8.45 -12.61 -1.76
CA TYR A 107 7.98 -12.03 -0.52
C TYR A 107 7.59 -10.57 -0.73
N THR A 108 6.48 -10.16 -0.13
CA THR A 108 5.91 -8.84 -0.31
C THR A 108 5.84 -8.09 1.01
N PHE A 109 6.46 -6.90 1.04
CA PHE A 109 6.33 -5.93 2.11
C PHE A 109 5.23 -4.94 1.74
N GLU A 110 4.15 -4.93 2.52
CA GLU A 110 2.98 -4.09 2.31
C GLU A 110 2.84 -3.09 3.45
N ILE A 111 2.63 -1.81 3.10
CA ILE A 111 2.26 -0.77 4.05
C ILE A 111 0.79 -0.38 3.84
N ARG A 112 -0.02 -0.47 4.89
CA ARG A 112 -1.45 -0.13 4.86
C ARG A 112 -1.84 0.91 5.91
N LYS A 113 -2.78 1.76 5.54
CA LYS A 113 -3.52 2.67 6.43
C LYS A 113 -4.99 2.27 6.42
N GLY A 114 -5.38 1.46 7.40
CA GLY A 114 -6.69 0.79 7.40
C GLY A 114 -6.92 -0.03 6.13
N LYS A 115 -7.91 0.37 5.32
CA LYS A 115 -8.26 -0.30 4.06
C LYS A 115 -7.44 0.17 2.86
N THR A 116 -6.64 1.23 3.00
CA THR A 116 -5.84 1.79 1.93
C THR A 116 -4.45 1.20 1.93
N ARG A 117 -3.99 0.65 0.79
CA ARG A 117 -2.59 0.26 0.60
C ARG A 117 -1.79 1.51 0.20
N LEU A 118 -0.81 1.88 1.02
CA LEU A 118 0.04 3.05 0.78
C LEU A 118 1.22 2.71 -0.14
N ALA A 119 1.85 1.55 0.08
CA ALA A 119 2.93 1.06 -0.78
C ALA A 119 3.09 -0.45 -0.66
N GLU A 120 3.78 -1.00 -1.65
CA GLU A 120 4.14 -2.40 -1.74
C GLU A 120 5.50 -2.53 -2.43
N LYS A 121 6.35 -3.42 -1.92
CA LYS A 121 7.59 -3.83 -2.58
C LYS A 121 7.80 -5.31 -2.39
N SER A 122 8.18 -6.00 -3.46
CA SER A 122 8.49 -7.41 -3.43
C SER A 122 10.00 -7.65 -3.55
N ILE A 123 10.45 -8.72 -2.91
CA ILE A 123 11.80 -9.27 -3.06
C ILE A 123 11.68 -10.74 -3.44
N ASP A 124 12.73 -11.27 -4.04
CA ASP A 124 12.84 -12.67 -4.42
C ASP A 124 14.06 -13.27 -3.71
N ILE A 125 13.84 -14.36 -2.97
CA ILE A 125 14.89 -15.13 -2.30
C ILE A 125 15.16 -16.36 -3.16
N ARG A 126 16.41 -16.52 -3.59
CA ARG A 126 16.86 -17.65 -4.42
C ARG A 126 18.21 -18.17 -3.94
N THR A 127 18.31 -19.48 -3.85
CA THR A 127 19.54 -20.20 -3.58
C THR A 127 20.20 -20.61 -4.89
N GLU A 128 21.41 -20.12 -5.14
CA GLU A 128 22.22 -20.51 -6.30
C GLU A 128 23.26 -21.56 -5.89
N THR A 129 23.16 -22.78 -6.43
CA THR A 129 24.14 -23.85 -6.19
C THR A 129 24.95 -24.12 -7.46
N SER A 130 26.28 -24.05 -7.37
CA SER A 130 27.19 -24.45 -8.45
C SER A 130 27.83 -25.79 -8.14
N ILE A 131 27.69 -26.78 -9.03
CA ILE A 131 28.27 -28.12 -8.85
C ILE A 131 29.27 -28.42 -9.96
N ASN A 132 30.55 -28.56 -9.59
CA ASN A 132 31.62 -29.00 -10.50
C ASN A 132 32.01 -30.45 -10.18
N ARG A 133 31.83 -31.38 -11.14
CA ARG A 133 32.22 -32.79 -10.99
C ARG A 133 33.21 -33.19 -12.08
N THR A 134 34.31 -33.83 -11.67
CA THR A 134 35.25 -34.49 -12.58
C THR A 134 35.27 -35.97 -12.24
N VAL A 135 35.09 -36.81 -13.27
CA VAL A 135 35.21 -38.26 -13.14
C VAL A 135 36.34 -38.71 -14.07
N SER A 136 37.24 -39.54 -13.55
CA SER A 136 38.30 -40.18 -14.34
C SER A 136 38.16 -41.69 -14.18
N VAL A 137 38.33 -42.42 -15.28
CA VAL A 137 38.31 -43.89 -15.33
C VAL A 137 39.64 -44.34 -15.94
N GLN A 138 40.23 -45.40 -15.38
CA GLN A 138 41.47 -46.03 -15.84
C GLN A 138 41.23 -47.00 -16.98
#